data_AF-G5LWG8-F1
#
_entry.id   AF-G5LWG8-F1
#
_cell.length_a   1.000
_cell.length_b   1.000
_cell.length_c   1.000
_cell.angle_alpha   90.00
_cell.angle_beta   90.00
_cell.angle_gamma   90.00
#
_symmetry.space_group_name_H-M   'P 1'
#
loop_
_entity.id
_entity.type
_entity.pdbx_description
1 polymer ?
#
loop_
_entity_poly.entity_id
_entity_poly.type
_entity_poly.pdbx_seq_one_letter_code
_entity_poly.pdbx_strand_id
1 'polypeptide(L)'
;MLALFSLAGKNLLDIQTAAFCLVCLLWPTAAVMVKRLHDRGRSGAWALLMILAWMLLAGNWVMLPGMWQWVVGRFIPTLILVMMLIDLGAFVGVQGENKFGKATQGVKFKAEP
;
A
#
# COMPACT_ATOMS: atom_id res chain seq x y z
N MET A 1 1.35 -10.89 -4.16
CA MET A 1 2.57 -10.40 -4.83
C MET A 1 3.80 -11.23 -4.46
N LEU A 2 4.14 -11.38 -3.17
CA LEU A 2 5.26 -12.24 -2.71
C LEU A 2 5.18 -13.67 -3.27
N ALA A 3 4.02 -14.32 -3.16
CA ALA A 3 3.81 -15.66 -3.70
C ALA A 3 4.04 -15.77 -5.22
N LEU A 4 3.65 -14.75 -6.01
CA LEU A 4 3.86 -14.75 -7.47
C LEU A 4 5.35 -14.77 -7.82
N PHE A 5 6.14 -13.92 -7.16
CA PHE A 5 7.59 -13.87 -7.38
C PHE A 5 8.31 -15.10 -6.81
N SER A 6 7.84 -15.69 -5.71
CA SER A 6 8.38 -16.95 -5.21
C SER A 6 8.11 -18.12 -6.15
N LEU A 7 6.95 -18.16 -6.81
CA LEU A 7 6.61 -19.18 -7.80
C LEU A 7 7.40 -18.99 -9.10
N ALA A 8 7.54 -17.74 -9.57
CA ALA A 8 8.35 -17.41 -10.73
C ALA A 8 9.84 -17.75 -10.51
N GLY A 9 10.40 -17.42 -9.35
CA GLY A 9 11.79 -17.76 -9.00
C GLY A 9 12.05 -19.26 -8.86
N LYS A 10 11.01 -20.08 -8.67
CA LYS A 10 11.08 -21.55 -8.69
C LYS A 10 10.83 -22.15 -10.07
N ASN A 11 10.70 -21.34 -11.12
CA ASN A 11 10.31 -21.75 -12.47
C ASN A 11 8.96 -22.49 -12.55
N LEU A 12 8.08 -22.31 -11.55
CA LEU A 12 6.73 -22.89 -11.55
C LEU A 12 5.72 -22.02 -12.27
N LEU A 13 6.03 -20.72 -12.42
CA LEU A 13 5.27 -19.77 -13.22
C LEU A 13 6.21 -19.00 -14.12
N ASP A 14 5.78 -18.74 -15.35
CA ASP A 14 6.52 -17.88 -16.25
C ASP A 14 6.56 -16.43 -15.74
N ILE A 15 7.67 -15.73 -16.01
CA ILE A 15 7.91 -14.38 -15.51
C ILE A 15 6.97 -13.34 -16.14
N GLN A 16 6.57 -13.53 -17.40
CA GLN A 16 5.61 -12.64 -18.07
C GLN A 16 4.22 -12.82 -17.44
N THR A 17 3.85 -14.07 -17.17
CA THR A 17 2.60 -14.38 -16.45
C THR A 17 2.60 -13.77 -15.05
N ALA A 18 3.69 -13.90 -14.30
CA ALA A 18 3.81 -13.30 -12.97
C ALA A 18 3.75 -11.77 -13.01
N ALA A 19 4.38 -11.14 -14.00
CA ALA A 19 4.31 -9.69 -14.22
C ALA A 19 2.89 -9.22 -14.59
N PHE A 20 2.18 -9.96 -15.44
CA PHE A 20 0.78 -9.68 -15.75
C PHE A 20 -0.11 -9.75 -14.51
N CYS A 21 -0.01 -10.84 -13.74
CA CYS A 21 -0.75 -10.99 -12.49
C CYS A 21 -0.42 -9.89 -11.48
N LEU A 22 0.83 -9.44 -11.42
CA LEU A 22 1.23 -8.31 -10.57
C LEU A 22 0.46 -7.04 -10.94
N VAL A 23 0.42 -6.68 -12.22
CA VAL A 23 -0.29 -5.49 -12.70
C VAL A 23 -1.78 -5.58 -12.39
N CYS A 24 -2.41 -6.74 -12.61
CA CYS A 24 -3.81 -6.97 -12.24
C CYS A 24 -4.06 -6.78 -10.75
N LEU A 25 -3.12 -7.16 -9.88
CA LEU A 25 -3.25 -7.00 -8.43
C LEU A 25 -2.96 -5.58 -7.93
N LEU A 26 -2.23 -4.76 -8.70
CA LEU A 26 -1.96 -3.37 -8.31
C LEU A 26 -3.24 -2.53 -8.27
N TRP A 27 -4.17 -2.76 -9.20
CA TRP A 27 -5.45 -2.03 -9.25
C TRP A 27 -6.30 -2.18 -7.97
N PRO A 28 -6.71 -3.39 -7.54
CA PRO A 28 -7.50 -3.56 -6.32
C PRO A 28 -6.70 -3.12 -5.08
N THR A 29 -5.38 -3.30 -5.06
CA THR A 29 -4.53 -2.82 -3.96
C THR A 29 -4.59 -1.30 -3.83
N ALA A 30 -4.47 -0.58 -4.94
CA ALA A 30 -4.57 0.88 -4.96
C ALA A 30 -5.96 1.36 -4.52
N ALA A 31 -7.03 0.72 -5.00
CA ALA A 31 -8.40 1.06 -4.62
C ALA A 31 -8.65 0.89 -3.12
N VAL A 32 -8.24 -0.24 -2.54
CA VAL A 32 -8.37 -0.50 -1.09
C VAL A 32 -7.52 0.48 -0.28
N MET A 33 -6.30 0.76 -0.72
CA MET A 33 -5.41 1.69 -0.02
C MET A 33 -5.97 3.12 0.03
N VAL A 34 -6.47 3.63 -1.10
CA VAL A 34 -7.12 4.96 -1.16
C VAL A 34 -8.37 4.98 -0.28
N LYS A 35 -9.19 3.92 -0.32
CA LYS A 35 -10.36 3.81 0.55
C LYS A 35 -9.98 3.86 2.04
N ARG A 36 -8.97 3.09 2.46
CA ARG A 36 -8.49 3.08 3.86
C ARG A 36 -7.91 4.44 4.29
N LEU A 37 -7.20 5.12 3.39
CA LEU A 37 -6.73 6.48 3.64
C LEU A 37 -7.89 7.45 3.85
N HIS A 38 -8.94 7.37 3.02
CA HIS A 38 -10.14 8.18 3.18
C HIS A 38 -10.87 7.86 4.49
N ASP A 39 -10.96 6.58 4.86
CA ASP A 39 -11.53 6.16 6.15
C ASP A 39 -10.77 6.75 7.34
N ARG A 40 -9.46 6.98 7.19
CA ARG A 40 -8.60 7.64 8.20
C ARG A 40 -8.59 9.17 8.06
N GLY A 41 -9.44 9.75 7.20
CA GLY A 41 -9.51 11.21 6.98
C GLY A 41 -8.30 11.78 6.25
N ARG A 42 -7.46 10.96 5.60
CA ARG A 42 -6.29 11.38 4.82
C ARG A 42 -6.59 11.37 3.32
N SER A 43 -5.90 12.23 2.57
CA SER A 43 -5.99 12.24 1.09
C SER A 43 -5.45 10.93 0.51
N GLY A 44 -6.05 10.45 -0.58
CA GLY A 44 -5.50 9.36 -1.38
C GLY A 44 -4.05 9.63 -1.85
N ALA A 45 -3.62 10.89 -1.92
CA ALA A 45 -2.23 11.26 -2.26
C ALA A 45 -1.18 10.66 -1.30
N TRP A 46 -1.56 10.30 -0.06
CA TRP A 46 -0.67 9.60 0.87
C TRP A 46 -0.23 8.22 0.34
N ALA A 47 -0.98 7.62 -0.60
CA ALA A 47 -0.58 6.40 -1.30
C ALA A 47 0.73 6.57 -2.09
N LEU A 48 1.09 7.80 -2.50
CA LEU A 48 2.36 8.09 -3.16
C LEU A 48 3.57 7.78 -2.29
N LEU A 49 3.42 7.72 -0.96
CA LEU A 49 4.49 7.27 -0.07
C LEU A 49 4.91 5.83 -0.36
N MET A 50 4.01 4.97 -0.84
CA MET A 50 4.36 3.61 -1.25
C MET A 50 5.22 3.60 -2.50
N ILE A 51 4.93 4.51 -3.45
CA ILE A 51 5.74 4.70 -4.66
C ILE A 51 7.11 5.25 -4.27
N LEU A 52 7.16 6.25 -3.39
CA LEU A 52 8.40 6.80 -2.87
C LEU A 52 9.24 5.72 -2.16
N ALA A 53 8.63 4.92 -1.29
CA ALA A 53 9.32 3.83 -0.60
C ALA A 53 9.88 2.80 -1.59
N TRP A 54 9.14 2.46 -2.64
CA TRP A 54 9.62 1.58 -3.69
C TRP A 54 10.79 2.20 -4.48
N MET A 55 10.68 3.47 -4.88
CA MET A 55 11.77 4.19 -5.57
C MET A 55 13.03 4.27 -4.71
N LEU A 56 12.89 4.52 -3.40
CA LEU A 56 14.00 4.52 -2.45
C LEU A 56 14.62 3.13 -2.30
N LEU A 57 13.82 2.07 -2.30
CA LEU A 57 14.33 0.70 -2.20
C LEU A 57 15.04 0.25 -3.50
N ALA A 58 14.53 0.66 -4.66
CA ALA A 58 15.02 0.27 -5.98
C ALA A 58 16.17 1.16 -6.49
N GLY A 59 16.31 2.37 -5.94
CA GLY A 59 17.35 3.31 -6.32
C GLY A 59 18.76 2.83 -5.99
N ASN A 60 19.73 3.26 -6.81
CA ASN A 60 21.15 3.03 -6.56
C ASN A 60 21.74 4.21 -5.78
N TRP A 61 22.04 4.01 -4.50
CA TRP A 61 22.53 5.05 -3.60
C TRP A 61 24.05 5.06 -3.42
N VAL A 62 24.81 4.33 -4.26
CA VAL A 62 26.27 4.18 -4.12
C VAL A 62 27.01 5.53 -4.05
N MET A 63 26.43 6.58 -4.62
CA MET A 63 27.01 7.94 -4.60
C MET A 63 26.93 8.63 -3.23
N LEU A 64 26.10 8.13 -2.29
CA LEU A 64 25.99 8.71 -0.95
C LEU A 64 27.10 8.17 -0.03
N PRO A 65 27.74 9.01 0.78
CA PRO A 65 28.84 8.59 1.64
C PRO A 65 28.34 7.91 2.92
N GLY A 66 29.06 6.86 3.34
CA GLY A 66 28.93 6.23 4.65
C GLY A 66 27.50 5.78 4.99
N MET A 67 26.99 6.19 6.15
CA MET A 67 25.70 5.76 6.68
C MET A 67 24.50 6.20 5.83
N TRP A 68 24.64 7.23 4.98
CA TRP A 68 23.54 7.77 4.18
C TRP A 68 23.00 6.79 3.15
N GLN A 69 23.85 5.92 2.60
CA GLN A 69 23.39 4.82 1.74
C GLN A 69 22.36 3.94 2.43
N TRP A 70 22.66 3.54 3.66
CA TRP A 70 21.79 2.67 4.44
C TRP A 70 20.51 3.41 4.88
N VAL A 71 20.64 4.68 5.30
CA VAL A 71 19.49 5.48 5.73
C VAL A 71 18.50 5.67 4.59
N VAL A 72 18.98 6.11 3.43
CA VAL A 72 18.12 6.43 2.26
C VAL A 72 17.62 5.15 1.59
N GLY A 73 18.50 4.17 1.37
CA GLY A 73 18.15 2.96 0.62
C GLY A 73 17.42 1.89 1.44
N ARG A 74 17.47 1.97 2.78
CA ARG A 74 16.90 0.91 3.63
C ARG A 74 16.06 1.43 4.78
N PHE A 75 16.56 2.35 5.59
CA PHE A 75 15.85 2.79 6.79
C PHE A 75 14.56 3.55 6.47
N ILE A 76 14.65 4.64 5.70
CA ILE A 76 13.51 5.48 5.31
C ILE A 76 12.40 4.67 4.61
N PRO A 77 12.69 3.88 3.55
CA PRO A 77 11.63 3.12 2.89
C PRO A 77 11.00 2.09 3.81
N THR A 78 11.77 1.42 4.67
CA THR A 78 11.22 0.45 5.64
C THR A 78 10.31 1.15 6.64
N LEU A 79 10.72 2.31 7.15
CA LEU A 79 9.92 3.10 8.09
C LEU A 79 8.60 3.53 7.46
N ILE A 80 8.61 4.00 6.20
CA ILE A 80 7.38 4.34 5.46
C ILE A 80 6.47 3.12 5.35
N LEU A 81 7.01 1.97 4.94
CA LEU A 81 6.23 0.74 4.78
C LEU A 81 5.58 0.29 6.09
N VAL A 82 6.33 0.30 7.19
CA VAL A 82 5.82 -0.09 8.51
C VAL A 82 4.74 0.88 8.99
N MET A 83 4.97 2.19 8.88
CA MET A 83 3.97 3.19 9.27
C MET A 83 2.69 3.06 8.44
N MET A 84 2.80 2.91 7.13
CA MET A 84 1.65 2.73 6.24
C MET A 84 0.90 1.43 6.54
N LEU A 85 1.63 0.34 6.80
CA LEU A 85 1.03 -0.95 7.16
C LEU A 85 0.24 -0.86 8.46
N ILE A 86 0.78 -0.20 9.49
CA ILE A 86 0.09 -0.04 10.78
C ILE A 86 -1.12 0.91 10.63
N ASP A 87 -0.94 2.07 10.00
CA ASP A 87 -2.00 3.09 9.90
C ASP A 87 -3.18 2.63 9.05
N LEU A 88 -2.91 1.88 7.96
CA LEU A 88 -3.95 1.39 7.06
C LEU A 88 -4.42 -0.02 7.39
N GLY A 89 -3.59 -0.85 8.01
CA GLY A 89 -3.90 -2.25 8.30
C GLY A 89 -4.48 -2.47 9.70
N ALA A 90 -3.89 -1.84 10.72
CA ALA A 90 -4.25 -2.10 12.12
C ALA A 90 -5.22 -1.06 12.70
N PHE A 91 -5.10 0.21 12.31
CA PHE A 91 -5.91 1.26 12.90
C PHE A 91 -7.31 1.37 12.27
N VAL A 92 -8.31 1.64 13.12
CA VAL A 92 -9.70 1.81 12.70
C VAL A 92 -9.89 3.16 12.02
N GLY A 93 -10.81 3.25 11.05
CA GLY A 93 -11.20 4.51 10.43
C GLY A 93 -11.84 5.48 11.44
N VAL A 94 -11.89 6.76 11.07
CA VAL A 94 -12.65 7.80 11.79
C VAL A 94 -14.12 7.38 11.82
N GLN A 95 -14.71 7.39 13.02
CA GLN A 95 -16.12 7.06 13.21
C GLN A 95 -16.97 8.30 12.95
N GLY A 96 -18.04 8.15 12.17
CA GLY A 96 -18.95 9.25 11.82
C GLY A 96 -18.58 9.95 10.52
N GLU A 97 -18.84 11.26 10.44
CA GLU A 97 -18.56 12.06 9.26
C GLU A 97 -17.05 12.32 9.12
N ASN A 98 -16.56 12.34 7.88
CA ASN A 98 -15.19 12.74 7.58
C ASN A 98 -15.18 13.78 6.45
N LYS A 99 -14.00 14.32 6.15
CA LYS A 99 -13.84 15.33 5.09
C LYS A 99 -14.24 14.88 3.68
N PHE A 100 -14.50 13.59 3.48
CA PHE A 100 -14.86 12.99 2.20
C PHE A 100 -16.33 12.56 2.12
N GLY A 101 -17.09 12.63 3.21
CA GLY A 101 -18.49 12.23 3.20
C GLY A 101 -19.15 12.13 4.57
N LYS A 102 -20.47 11.96 4.52
CA LYS A 102 -21.32 11.75 5.69
C LYS A 102 -21.06 10.37 6.31
N ALA A 103 -21.56 10.20 7.53
CA ALA A 103 -21.50 8.93 8.24
C ALA A 103 -22.13 7.80 7.41
N THR A 104 -21.50 6.63 7.47
CA THR A 104 -22.01 5.42 6.80
C THR A 104 -23.36 5.03 7.38
N GLN A 105 -24.34 4.79 6.53
CA GLN A 105 -25.63 4.24 6.95
C GLN A 105 -25.54 2.72 7.10
N GLY A 106 -26.20 2.18 8.12
CA GLY A 106 -26.35 0.73 8.27
C GLY A 106 -27.16 0.16 7.10
N VAL A 107 -26.66 -0.92 6.49
CA VAL A 107 -27.41 -1.62 5.44
C VAL A 107 -28.55 -2.38 6.09
N LYS A 108 -29.80 -2.04 5.75
CA LYS A 108 -30.98 -2.81 6.16
C LYS A 108 -31.09 -4.05 5.27
N PHE A 109 -30.68 -5.21 5.80
CA PHE A 109 -30.75 -6.50 5.09
C PHE A 109 -32.17 -7.10 5.01
N LYS A 110 -33.13 -6.51 5.72
CA LYS A 110 -34.56 -6.87 5.67
C LYS A 110 -35.40 -5.59 5.64
N ALA A 111 -36.51 -5.63 4.91
CA ALA A 111 -37.54 -4.60 5.01
C ALA A 111 -38.14 -4.61 6.43
N GLU A 112 -38.32 -3.42 7.02
CA GLU A 112 -39.10 -3.30 8.26
C GLU A 112 -40.54 -3.78 7.98
N PRO A 113 -41.16 -4.54 8.90
CA PRO A 113 -42.52 -5.02 8.73
C PRO A 113 -43.54 -3.88 8.59
#